data_AF-A0A5J4E8W5-F1
#
_entry.id   AF-A0A5J4E8W5-F1
#
_cell.length_a   1.000
_cell.length_b   1.000
_cell.length_c   1.000
_cell.angle_alpha   90.00
_cell.angle_beta   90.00
_cell.angle_gamma   90.00
#
_symmetry.space_group_name_H-M   'P 1'
#
loop_
_entity.id
_entity.type
_entity.pdbx_description
1 polymer ?
#
loop_
_entity_poly.entity_id
_entity_poly.type
_entity_poly.pdbx_seq_one_letter_code
_entity_poly.pdbx_strand_id
1 'polypeptide(L)'
;MTRHHEQFLLTNWADEICAHLVAICDLLDDGTGSSLYRDALELQRDAIRDPGLTPSAGILAEMNRSGESFFSIARRISEQHRDYFLSLGEDDSARLEFLSTEAAASIERQKEVEASDRVSFEAYLQDYFSQADQFL
;
A
#
# COMPACT_ATOMS: atom_id res chain seq x y z
N MET A 1 -20.46 -3.34 -15.16
CA MET A 1 -20.06 -2.03 -14.59
C MET A 1 -20.70 -0.93 -15.43
N THR A 2 -20.94 0.26 -14.90
CA THR A 2 -21.59 1.36 -15.65
C THR A 2 -20.64 2.53 -15.84
N ARG A 3 -20.36 2.92 -17.08
CA ARG A 3 -19.61 4.15 -17.44
C ARG A 3 -20.55 5.01 -18.27
N HIS A 4 -20.80 6.25 -17.87
CA HIS A 4 -21.72 7.16 -18.58
C HIS A 4 -23.10 6.53 -18.92
N HIS A 5 -23.68 5.75 -18.00
CA HIS A 5 -24.97 5.05 -18.16
C HIS A 5 -24.98 3.87 -19.15
N GLU A 6 -23.83 3.49 -19.72
CA GLU A 6 -23.69 2.30 -20.54
C GLU A 6 -23.06 1.14 -19.77
N GLN A 7 -23.56 -0.07 -20.00
CA GLN A 7 -23.01 -1.28 -19.41
C GLN A 7 -21.73 -1.70 -20.13
N PHE A 8 -20.66 -1.85 -19.37
CA PHE A 8 -19.36 -2.31 -19.85
C PHE A 8 -18.90 -3.54 -19.08
N LEU A 9 -18.21 -4.44 -19.80
CA LEU A 9 -17.51 -5.56 -19.19
C LEU A 9 -16.30 -5.02 -18.44
N LEU A 10 -16.10 -5.49 -17.20
CA LEU A 10 -15.00 -5.05 -16.34
C LEU A 10 -13.63 -5.28 -17.00
N THR A 11 -13.45 -6.43 -17.66
CA THR A 11 -12.19 -6.79 -18.33
C THR A 11 -11.87 -5.83 -19.48
N ASN A 12 -12.86 -5.47 -20.30
CA ASN A 12 -12.64 -4.52 -21.40
C ASN A 12 -12.18 -3.16 -20.90
N TRP A 13 -12.75 -2.69 -19.78
CA TRP A 13 -12.34 -1.42 -19.20
C TRP A 13 -10.95 -1.49 -18.56
N ALA A 14 -10.65 -2.60 -17.87
CA ALA A 14 -9.32 -2.84 -17.30
C ALA A 14 -8.25 -2.93 -18.40
N ASP A 15 -8.54 -3.60 -19.52
CA ASP A 15 -7.67 -3.68 -20.69
C ASP A 15 -7.43 -2.30 -21.32
N GLU A 16 -8.44 -1.44 -21.42
CA GLU A 16 -8.31 -0.06 -21.91
C GLU A 16 -7.33 0.74 -21.03
N ILE A 17 -7.47 0.63 -19.70
CA ILE A 17 -6.57 1.28 -18.75
C ILE A 17 -5.15 0.74 -18.90
N CYS A 18 -4.98 -0.58 -18.92
CA CYS A 18 -3.65 -1.21 -19.08
C CYS A 18 -2.99 -0.82 -20.41
N ALA A 19 -3.75 -0.67 -21.49
CA ALA A 19 -3.23 -0.23 -22.78
C ALA A 19 -2.64 1.19 -22.69
N HIS A 20 -3.27 2.11 -21.96
CA HIS A 20 -2.74 3.46 -21.75
C HIS A 20 -1.48 3.47 -20.86
N LEU A 21 -1.36 2.52 -19.93
CA LEU A 21 -0.20 2.41 -19.06
C LEU A 21 1.07 1.94 -19.79
N VAL A 22 0.95 1.26 -20.93
CA VAL A 22 2.10 0.73 -21.69
C VAL A 22 3.14 1.82 -21.97
N ALA A 23 2.72 2.97 -22.50
CA ALA A 23 3.65 4.06 -22.84
C ALA A 23 4.35 4.65 -21.59
N ILE A 24 3.68 4.62 -20.43
CA ILE A 24 4.25 5.08 -19.16
C ILE A 24 5.27 4.07 -18.67
N CYS A 25 4.97 2.77 -18.73
CA CYS A 25 5.90 1.71 -18.39
C CYS A 25 7.15 1.76 -19.28
N ASP A 26 6.96 1.89 -20.60
CA ASP A 26 8.07 1.99 -21.56
C ASP A 26 8.96 3.20 -21.25
N LEU A 27 8.37 4.34 -20.85
CA LEU A 27 9.12 5.54 -20.45
C LEU A 27 9.90 5.32 -19.13
N LEU A 28 9.33 4.61 -18.17
CA LEU A 28 9.99 4.33 -16.89
C LEU A 28 11.10 3.28 -17.02
N ASP A 29 10.97 2.38 -17.99
CA ASP A 29 11.98 1.36 -18.30
C ASP A 29 13.11 1.92 -19.19
N ASP A 30 12.90 3.04 -19.89
CA ASP A 30 13.88 3.64 -20.78
C ASP A 30 15.20 3.98 -20.06
N GLY A 31 16.32 3.60 -20.68
CA GLY A 31 17.67 3.80 -20.13
C GLY A 31 18.01 2.97 -18.89
N THR A 32 17.09 2.16 -18.34
CA THR A 32 17.35 1.35 -17.13
C THR A 32 18.08 0.03 -17.44
N GLY A 33 18.01 -0.45 -18.69
CA GLY A 33 18.47 -1.79 -19.07
C GLY A 33 17.59 -2.92 -18.53
N SER A 34 16.40 -2.59 -18.03
CA SER A 34 15.41 -3.52 -17.47
C SER A 34 14.03 -3.27 -18.07
N SER A 35 13.10 -4.22 -17.88
CA SER A 35 11.69 -4.12 -18.26
C SER A 35 10.76 -4.18 -17.05
N LEU A 36 11.23 -3.73 -15.87
CA LEU A 36 10.56 -3.95 -14.59
C LEU A 36 9.12 -3.43 -14.58
N TYR A 37 8.89 -2.24 -15.14
CA TYR A 37 7.55 -1.66 -15.17
C TYR A 37 6.67 -2.35 -16.20
N ARG A 38 7.23 -2.77 -17.34
CA ARG A 38 6.51 -3.52 -18.34
C ARG A 38 6.12 -4.92 -17.85
N ASP A 39 7.02 -5.61 -17.18
CA ASP A 39 6.80 -6.95 -16.62
C ASP A 39 5.73 -6.90 -15.52
N ALA A 40 5.77 -5.87 -14.66
CA ALA A 40 4.73 -5.65 -13.66
C ALA A 40 3.36 -5.39 -14.30
N LEU A 41 3.29 -4.63 -15.40
CA LEU A 41 2.05 -4.38 -16.12
C LEU A 41 1.50 -5.67 -16.74
N GLU A 42 2.33 -6.51 -17.35
CA GLU A 42 1.89 -7.79 -17.91
C GLU A 42 1.34 -8.73 -16.83
N LEU A 43 1.95 -8.79 -15.63
CA LEU A 43 1.41 -9.56 -14.51
C LEU A 43 -0.03 -9.14 -14.15
N GLN A 44 -0.32 -7.84 -14.17
CA GLN A 44 -1.68 -7.36 -13.91
C GLN A 44 -2.64 -7.69 -15.05
N ARG A 45 -2.18 -7.63 -16.30
CA ARG A 45 -2.98 -8.02 -17.47
C ARG A 45 -3.33 -9.51 -17.44
N ASP A 46 -2.42 -10.36 -16.98
CA ASP A 46 -2.70 -11.77 -16.79
C ASP A 46 -3.76 -11.99 -15.71
N ALA A 47 -3.73 -11.25 -14.60
CA ALA A 47 -4.77 -11.30 -13.58
C ALA A 47 -6.15 -10.79 -14.05
N ILE A 48 -6.19 -9.88 -15.02
CA ILE A 48 -7.44 -9.44 -15.67
C ILE A 48 -8.01 -10.56 -16.56
N ARG A 49 -7.14 -11.26 -17.31
CA ARG A 49 -7.53 -12.36 -18.20
C ARG A 49 -7.94 -13.62 -17.43
N ASP A 50 -7.22 -13.92 -16.36
CA ASP A 50 -7.48 -15.02 -15.44
C ASP A 50 -7.67 -14.48 -14.01
N PRO A 51 -8.93 -14.28 -13.56
CA PRO A 51 -9.23 -13.83 -12.21
C PRO A 51 -8.68 -14.75 -11.11
N GLY A 52 -8.36 -16.01 -11.44
CA GLY A 52 -7.72 -16.97 -10.52
C GLY A 52 -6.31 -16.54 -10.10
N LEU A 53 -5.65 -15.68 -10.86
CA LEU A 53 -4.33 -15.12 -10.55
C LEU A 53 -4.40 -13.91 -9.60
N THR A 54 -5.60 -13.44 -9.26
CA THR A 54 -5.73 -12.32 -8.31
C THR A 54 -5.31 -12.74 -6.91
N PRO A 55 -4.70 -11.85 -6.10
CA PRO A 55 -4.34 -12.17 -4.72
C PRO A 55 -5.53 -12.63 -3.87
N SER A 56 -6.72 -12.06 -4.09
CA SER A 56 -7.95 -12.50 -3.43
C SER A 56 -8.33 -13.93 -3.77
N ALA A 57 -8.21 -14.33 -5.04
CA ALA A 57 -8.46 -15.72 -5.46
C ALA A 57 -7.42 -16.67 -4.85
N GLY A 58 -6.16 -16.26 -4.74
CA GLY A 58 -5.10 -17.01 -4.07
C GLY A 58 -5.41 -17.29 -2.59
N ILE A 59 -5.88 -16.29 -1.84
CA ILE A 59 -6.28 -16.47 -0.44
C ILE A 59 -7.49 -17.42 -0.34
N LEU A 60 -8.50 -17.27 -1.19
CA LEU A 60 -9.66 -18.17 -1.21
C LEU A 60 -9.29 -19.61 -1.57
N ALA A 61 -8.39 -19.79 -2.54
CA ALA A 61 -7.87 -21.11 -2.90
C ALA A 61 -7.12 -21.75 -1.73
N GLU A 62 -6.33 -20.97 -0.99
CA GLU A 62 -5.63 -21.44 0.20
C GLU A 62 -6.60 -21.86 1.31
N MET A 63 -7.64 -21.06 1.57
CA MET A 63 -8.70 -21.40 2.52
C MET A 63 -9.39 -22.71 2.13
N ASN A 64 -9.76 -22.88 0.86
CA ASN A 64 -10.40 -24.09 0.36
C ASN A 64 -9.50 -25.33 0.46
N ARG A 65 -8.19 -25.17 0.18
CA ARG A 65 -7.21 -26.26 0.17
C ARG A 65 -6.84 -26.73 1.58
N SER A 66 -6.65 -25.79 2.50
CA SER A 66 -6.20 -26.06 3.88
C SER A 66 -7.37 -26.32 4.85
N GLY A 67 -8.58 -25.88 4.51
CA GLY A 67 -9.71 -25.83 5.45
C GLY A 67 -9.55 -24.76 6.53
N GLU A 68 -8.54 -23.90 6.44
CA GLU A 68 -8.27 -22.85 7.41
C GLU A 68 -9.20 -21.65 7.22
N SER A 69 -9.51 -20.98 8.34
CA SER A 69 -10.15 -19.66 8.29
C SER A 69 -9.18 -18.60 7.77
N PHE A 70 -9.73 -17.49 7.26
CA PHE A 70 -8.92 -16.32 6.88
C PHE A 70 -8.00 -15.84 8.02
N PHE A 71 -8.50 -15.79 9.26
CA PHE A 71 -7.72 -15.37 10.42
C PHE A 71 -6.51 -16.28 10.67
N SER A 72 -6.68 -17.59 10.54
CA SER A 72 -5.59 -18.56 10.70
C SER A 72 -4.49 -18.35 9.66
N ILE A 73 -4.87 -18.15 8.39
CA ILE A 73 -3.92 -17.85 7.31
C ILE A 73 -3.20 -16.51 7.57
N ALA A 74 -3.95 -15.45 7.90
CA ALA A 74 -3.38 -14.13 8.17
C ALA A 74 -2.41 -14.17 9.35
N ARG A 75 -2.74 -14.91 10.42
CA ARG A 75 -1.84 -15.13 11.56
C ARG A 75 -0.57 -15.86 11.15
N ARG A 76 -0.68 -16.96 10.40
CA ARG A 76 0.48 -17.71 9.92
C ARG A 76 1.41 -16.86 9.07
N ILE A 77 0.87 -16.07 8.14
CA ILE A 77 1.66 -15.13 7.32
C ILE A 77 2.32 -14.07 8.20
N SER A 78 1.59 -13.55 9.21
CA SER A 78 2.14 -12.56 10.14
C SER A 78 3.31 -13.12 10.96
N GLU A 79 3.19 -14.35 11.44
CA GLU A 79 4.26 -15.06 12.16
C GLU A 79 5.47 -15.30 11.24
N GLN A 80 5.26 -15.69 9.98
CA GLN A 80 6.33 -15.83 8.99
C GLN A 80 7.06 -14.51 8.70
N HIS A 81 6.33 -13.40 8.52
CA HIS A 81 6.95 -12.09 8.35
C HIS A 81 7.72 -11.66 9.60
N ARG A 82 7.17 -11.86 10.80
CA ARG A 82 7.88 -11.58 12.05
C ARG A 82 9.21 -12.35 12.08
N ASP A 83 9.17 -13.65 11.83
CA ASP A 83 10.35 -14.51 11.91
C ASP A 83 11.37 -14.15 10.82
N TYR A 84 10.92 -13.81 9.60
CA TYR A 84 11.78 -13.29 8.54
C TYR A 84 12.52 -12.02 8.98
N PHE A 85 11.81 -11.00 9.47
CA PHE A 85 12.43 -9.73 9.87
C PHE A 85 13.32 -9.88 11.12
N LEU A 86 12.97 -10.76 12.06
CA LEU A 86 13.85 -11.08 13.20
C LEU A 86 15.11 -11.88 12.78
N SER A 87 15.04 -12.60 11.66
CA SER A 87 16.18 -13.35 11.11
C SER A 87 17.15 -12.48 10.29
N LEU A 88 16.68 -11.34 9.79
CA LEU A 88 17.57 -10.31 9.23
C LEU A 88 18.36 -9.74 10.40
N GLY A 89 19.62 -10.16 10.54
CA GLY A 89 20.50 -9.70 11.60
C GLY A 89 20.70 -8.17 11.60
N GLU A 90 21.39 -7.67 12.62
CA GLU A 90 21.77 -6.26 12.76
C GLU A 90 22.92 -5.85 11.81
N ASP A 91 22.87 -6.28 10.55
CA ASP A 91 23.99 -6.15 9.62
C ASP A 91 24.27 -4.69 9.19
N ASP A 92 23.33 -3.77 9.43
CA ASP A 92 23.47 -2.34 9.17
C ASP A 92 23.39 -1.52 10.47
N SER A 93 24.53 -1.46 11.17
CA SER A 93 24.66 -0.72 12.44
C SER A 93 24.35 0.78 12.29
N ALA A 94 24.65 1.36 11.12
CA ALA A 94 24.33 2.76 10.84
C ALA A 94 22.82 2.98 10.73
N ARG A 95 22.09 2.04 10.13
CA ARG A 95 20.62 2.07 10.08
C ARG A 95 19.99 1.96 11.47
N LEU A 96 20.52 1.10 12.33
CA LEU A 96 20.03 0.95 13.70
C LEU A 96 20.27 2.20 14.55
N GLU A 97 21.46 2.80 14.44
CA GLU A 97 21.77 4.06 15.11
C GLU A 97 20.85 5.19 14.65
N PHE A 98 20.62 5.29 13.33
CA PHE A 98 19.68 6.25 12.76
C PHE A 98 18.26 6.07 13.34
N LEU A 99 17.74 4.83 13.36
CA LEU A 99 16.40 4.54 13.87
C LEU A 99 16.28 4.82 15.38
N SER A 100 17.31 4.47 16.17
CA SER A 100 17.33 4.74 17.61
C SER A 100 17.36 6.25 17.91
N THR A 101 18.17 6.99 17.16
CA THR A 101 18.25 8.46 17.28
C THR A 101 16.93 9.11 16.91
N GLU A 102 16.31 8.69 15.81
CA GLU A 102 15.02 9.24 15.36
C GLU A 102 13.89 8.91 16.33
N ALA A 103 13.89 7.72 16.92
CA ALA A 103 12.93 7.35 17.97
C ALA A 103 13.02 8.31 19.17
N ALA A 104 14.23 8.59 19.67
CA ALA A 104 14.43 9.56 20.75
C ALA A 104 14.03 10.99 20.34
N ALA A 105 14.43 11.42 19.15
CA ALA A 105 14.14 12.76 18.65
C ALA A 105 12.64 13.00 18.39
N SER A 106 11.89 11.96 17.99
CA SER A 106 10.44 12.06 17.79
C SER A 106 9.70 12.32 19.10
N ILE A 107 10.13 11.71 20.20
CA ILE A 107 9.56 11.94 21.54
C ILE A 107 9.83 13.38 22.01
N GLU A 108 11.03 13.92 21.75
CA GLU A 108 11.32 15.30 22.15
C GLU A 108 10.51 16.31 21.34
N ARG A 109 10.42 16.12 20.01
CA ARG A 109 9.54 16.94 19.17
C ARG A 109 8.07 16.86 19.61
N GLN A 110 7.59 15.69 20.04
CA GLN A 110 6.24 15.57 20.59
C GLN A 110 6.06 16.48 21.82
N LYS A 111 6.98 16.46 22.78
CA LYS A 111 6.90 17.32 23.97
C LYS A 111 6.96 18.81 23.61
N GLU A 112 7.79 19.17 22.65
CA GLU A 112 7.88 20.56 22.17
C GLU A 112 6.53 21.01 21.58
N VAL A 113 5.88 20.16 20.78
CA VAL A 113 4.54 20.42 20.26
C VAL A 113 3.54 20.58 21.40
N GLU A 114 3.45 19.61 22.30
CA GLU A 114 2.52 19.64 23.46
C GLU A 114 2.76 20.85 24.37
N ALA A 115 4.02 21.26 24.59
CA ALA A 115 4.36 22.44 25.38
C ALA A 115 4.07 23.76 24.64
N SER A 116 3.97 23.72 23.31
CA SER A 116 3.67 24.88 22.48
C SER A 116 2.18 25.13 22.27
N ASP A 117 1.31 24.22 22.74
CA ASP A 117 -0.14 24.35 22.64
C ASP A 117 -0.62 25.64 23.31
N ARG A 118 -1.32 26.48 22.53
CA ARG A 118 -1.85 27.77 22.99
C ARG A 118 -3.36 27.79 23.16
N VAL A 119 -4.03 26.76 22.67
CA VAL A 119 -5.48 26.63 22.69
C VAL A 119 -5.85 25.26 23.25
N SER A 120 -7.05 25.14 23.79
CA SER A 120 -7.57 23.82 24.18
C SER A 120 -7.79 22.96 22.94
N PHE A 121 -7.79 21.65 23.12
CA PHE A 121 -8.11 20.71 22.04
C PHE A 121 -9.49 21.00 21.42
N GLU A 122 -10.47 21.41 22.22
CA GLU A 122 -11.81 21.75 21.72
C GLU A 122 -11.82 23.00 20.85
N ALA A 123 -11.08 24.04 21.24
CA ALA A 123 -10.91 25.25 20.42
C ALA A 123 -10.16 24.93 19.11
N TYR A 124 -9.11 24.10 19.19
CA TYR A 124 -8.40 23.62 17.99
C TYR A 124 -9.34 22.88 17.02
N LEU A 125 -10.22 22.01 17.51
CA LEU A 125 -11.18 21.28 16.66
C LEU A 125 -12.18 22.23 15.99
N GLN A 126 -12.70 23.22 16.72
CA GLN A 126 -13.60 24.24 16.16
C GLN A 126 -12.93 25.00 15.01
N ASP A 127 -11.70 25.46 15.23
CA ASP A 127 -10.91 26.17 14.22
C ASP A 127 -10.58 25.27 13.02
N TYR A 128 -10.21 24.01 13.25
CA TYR A 128 -9.89 23.04 12.20
C TYR A 128 -11.09 22.77 11.27
N PHE A 129 -12.28 22.55 11.84
CA PHE A 129 -13.48 22.28 11.02
C PHE A 129 -14.04 23.54 10.35
N SER A 130 -13.86 24.72 10.94
CA SER A 130 -14.26 25.98 10.29
C SER A 130 -13.46 26.30 9.02
N GLN A 131 -12.21 25.79 8.92
CA GLN A 131 -11.40 25.90 7.70
C GLN A 131 -11.92 24.99 6.58
N ALA A 132 -12.52 23.84 6.89
CA ALA A 132 -13.11 22.95 5.90
C ALA A 132 -14.40 23.52 5.29
N ASP A 133 -15.18 24.25 6.08
CA ASP A 133 -16.39 24.94 5.63
C ASP A 133 -16.09 26.15 4.71
N GLN A 134 -14.86 26.68 4.68
CA GLN A 134 -14.46 27.75 3.75
C GLN A 134 -14.26 27.27 2.30
N PHE A 135 -14.24 25.96 2.06
CA PHE A 135 -14.07 25.36 0.74
C PHE A 135 -15.34 24.66 0.20
N LEU A 136 -16.50 24.89 0.86
CA LEU A 136 -17.84 24.56 0.36
C LEU A 136 -18.62 25.83 0.06
#